data_AF-A0A9Q4C6L2-F1
#
_entry.id   AF-A0A9Q4C6L2-F1
#
_cell.length_a   1.000
_cell.length_b   1.000
_cell.length_c   1.000
_cell.angle_alpha   90.00
_cell.angle_beta   90.00
_cell.angle_gamma   90.00
#
_symmetry.space_group_name_H-M   'P 1'
#
loop_
_entity.id
_entity.type
_entity.pdbx_description
1 polymer ?
#
loop_
_entity_poly.entity_id
_entity_poly.type
_entity_poly.pdbx_seq_one_letter_code
_entity_poly.pdbx_strand_id
1 'polypeptide(L)'
;MDSSSNPGWTVFCWQHTIFHRVRQGVWATRRPCRRPPPKAATSISRVVVHPPRRFPELPPTPSPRERFDQLTEAGRTLMDLHVNYEDVDPYPVNVQVKKSADPDDRETWRVTKMKWAKKKDPETGKNVNDTTTIIYSPKVTVSGISEEAERYLLGSRSALGWIIDRYQVKKDKASGIVNDPNDWCDEVANPRYIVDLIAKVTRVAVETVRITDSLR
;
A
#
# COMPACT_ATOMS: atom_id res chain seq x y z
N MET A 1 -7.81 33.84 3.01
CA MET A 1 -8.00 32.71 3.93
C MET A 1 -8.72 31.64 3.13
N ASP A 2 -7.98 30.79 2.43
CA ASP A 2 -8.61 29.77 1.59
C ASP A 2 -7.70 28.55 1.47
N SER A 3 -8.18 27.42 1.95
CA SER A 3 -7.47 26.13 1.94
C SER A 3 -8.55 25.05 2.02
N SER A 4 -9.25 24.85 0.91
CA SER A 4 -10.27 23.82 0.73
C SER A 4 -9.63 22.48 0.36
N SER A 5 -9.71 21.53 1.29
CA SER A 5 -9.16 20.18 1.17
C SER A 5 -9.99 19.33 0.19
N ASN A 6 -9.38 18.92 -0.92
CA ASN A 6 -9.97 18.09 -1.96
C ASN A 6 -9.60 16.61 -1.71
N PRO A 7 -10.55 15.64 -1.71
CA PRO A 7 -10.28 14.22 -1.39
C PRO A 7 -9.37 13.48 -2.39
N GLY A 8 -9.04 14.09 -3.54
CA GLY A 8 -7.96 13.60 -4.41
C GLY A 8 -6.55 13.83 -3.83
N TRP A 9 -6.41 14.74 -2.86
CA TRP A 9 -5.13 15.08 -2.26
C TRP A 9 -4.72 14.12 -1.15
N THR A 10 -5.63 13.40 -0.48
CA THR A 10 -5.25 12.40 0.53
C THR A 10 -4.61 11.16 -0.10
N VAL A 11 -5.14 10.68 -1.22
CA VAL A 11 -4.53 9.60 -2.02
C VAL A 11 -3.21 10.07 -2.64
N PHE A 12 -3.16 11.30 -3.15
CA PHE A 12 -1.92 11.87 -3.67
C PHE A 12 -0.90 12.12 -2.55
N CYS A 13 -1.30 12.53 -1.35
CA CYS A 13 -0.40 12.80 -0.22
C CYS A 13 0.09 11.50 0.43
N TRP A 14 -0.72 10.43 0.47
CA TRP A 14 -0.26 9.10 0.90
C TRP A 14 0.71 8.50 -0.13
N GLN A 15 0.35 8.58 -1.42
CA GLN A 15 1.24 8.17 -2.49
C GLN A 15 2.51 9.03 -2.49
N HIS A 16 2.43 10.34 -2.26
CA HIS A 16 3.57 11.25 -2.26
C HIS A 16 4.38 11.21 -0.96
N THR A 17 3.84 10.78 0.20
CA THR A 17 4.57 10.62 1.48
C THR A 17 5.34 9.31 1.53
N ILE A 18 4.71 8.19 1.13
CA ILE A 18 5.43 6.93 0.87
C ILE A 18 6.45 7.13 -0.25
N PHE A 19 6.11 7.89 -1.30
CA PHE A 19 7.02 8.22 -2.37
C PHE A 19 8.10 9.23 -1.93
N HIS A 20 7.84 10.18 -1.04
CA HIS A 20 8.84 11.16 -0.55
C HIS A 20 9.86 10.49 0.35
N ARG A 21 9.45 9.68 1.34
CA ARG A 21 10.41 9.01 2.23
C ARG A 21 11.28 8.00 1.48
N VAL A 22 10.74 7.27 0.50
CA VAL A 22 11.55 6.38 -0.35
C VAL A 22 12.39 7.13 -1.40
N ARG A 23 12.01 8.36 -1.76
CA ARG A 23 12.75 9.21 -2.72
C ARG A 23 13.85 10.05 -2.05
N GLN A 24 13.83 10.24 -0.73
CA GLN A 24 14.93 10.88 0.01
C GLN A 24 16.21 10.02 0.07
N GLY A 25 16.15 8.73 -0.29
CA GLY A 25 17.31 7.83 -0.39
C GLY A 25 18.00 7.75 -1.76
N VAL A 26 17.65 8.57 -2.76
CA VAL A 26 18.26 8.47 -4.11
C VAL A 26 18.75 9.84 -4.60
N TRP A 27 20.07 10.01 -4.63
CA TRP A 27 20.75 11.14 -5.26
C TRP A 27 20.58 11.09 -6.79
N ALA A 28 19.99 12.16 -7.33
CA ALA A 28 19.85 12.36 -8.76
C ALA A 28 21.13 12.99 -9.35
N THR A 29 21.75 12.34 -10.33
CA THR A 29 22.46 13.05 -11.41
C THR A 29 21.84 12.68 -12.74
N ARG A 30 21.28 13.69 -13.41
CA ARG A 30 20.54 13.60 -14.67
C ARG A 30 21.43 13.07 -15.80
N ARG A 31 21.00 11.99 -16.48
CA ARG A 31 21.35 11.71 -17.88
C ARG A 31 20.14 11.14 -18.64
N PRO A 32 19.96 11.46 -19.93
CA PRO A 32 18.74 11.13 -20.68
C PRO A 32 18.76 9.67 -21.18
N CYS A 33 17.76 8.87 -20.80
CA CYS A 33 17.57 7.49 -21.27
C CYS A 33 17.02 7.45 -22.71
N ARG A 34 17.73 6.74 -23.61
CA ARG A 34 17.19 6.30 -24.91
C ARG A 34 16.27 5.08 -24.70
N ARG A 35 15.12 5.04 -25.39
CA ARG A 35 14.16 3.93 -25.34
C ARG A 35 14.64 2.72 -26.15
N PRO A 36 14.58 1.48 -25.62
CA PRO A 36 14.73 0.27 -26.42
C PRO A 36 13.40 -0.15 -27.11
N PRO A 37 13.46 -0.93 -28.21
CA PRO A 37 12.29 -1.27 -29.03
C PRO A 37 11.37 -2.33 -28.40
N PRO A 38 10.07 -2.34 -28.77
CA PRO A 38 9.05 -3.19 -28.15
C PRO A 38 9.14 -4.66 -28.59
N LYS A 39 8.95 -5.58 -27.65
CA LYS A 39 8.66 -7.00 -27.93
C LYS A 39 7.15 -7.25 -27.90
N ALA A 40 6.70 -8.14 -28.78
CA ALA A 40 5.30 -8.47 -29.05
C ALA A 40 4.53 -8.89 -27.77
N ALA A 41 3.33 -8.33 -27.59
CA ALA A 41 2.45 -8.56 -26.45
C ALA A 41 1.43 -9.66 -26.77
N THR A 42 1.37 -10.68 -25.92
CA THR A 42 0.27 -11.65 -25.87
C THR A 42 -0.97 -10.97 -25.29
N SER A 43 -2.09 -11.09 -26.00
CA SER A 43 -3.39 -10.49 -25.69
C SER A 43 -3.94 -10.96 -24.33
N ILE A 44 -3.85 -10.08 -23.33
CA ILE A 44 -4.73 -10.08 -22.16
C ILE A 44 -5.54 -8.79 -22.30
N SER A 45 -6.86 -8.90 -22.42
CA SER A 45 -7.78 -7.76 -22.49
C SER A 45 -7.71 -6.96 -21.18
N ARG A 46 -6.74 -6.05 -21.10
CA ARG A 46 -6.63 -5.08 -20.02
C ARG A 46 -7.61 -3.97 -20.35
N VAL A 47 -8.66 -3.81 -19.54
CA VAL A 47 -9.41 -2.55 -19.53
C VAL A 47 -8.43 -1.47 -19.10
N VAL A 48 -7.86 -0.75 -20.07
CA VAL A 48 -7.04 0.42 -19.80
C VAL A 48 -8.02 1.53 -19.45
N VAL A 49 -8.25 1.72 -18.16
CA VAL A 49 -8.92 2.92 -17.65
C VAL A 49 -7.99 4.09 -17.98
N HIS A 50 -8.35 4.84 -19.02
CA HIS A 50 -7.65 6.07 -19.36
C HIS A 50 -8.09 7.11 -18.32
N PRO A 51 -7.14 7.79 -17.63
CA PRO A 51 -7.53 8.87 -16.74
C PRO A 51 -8.28 9.93 -17.56
N PRO A 52 -9.35 10.54 -17.02
CA PRO A 52 -10.08 11.58 -17.71
C PRO A 52 -9.10 12.66 -18.19
N ARG A 53 -9.23 13.11 -19.44
CA ARG A 53 -8.33 14.12 -20.06
C ARG A 53 -8.49 15.52 -19.44
N ARG A 54 -9.29 15.66 -18.38
CA ARG A 54 -9.53 16.89 -17.64
C ARG A 54 -9.36 16.60 -16.16
N PHE A 55 -8.85 17.61 -15.44
CA PHE A 55 -8.73 17.53 -13.99
C PHE A 55 -10.11 17.31 -13.36
N PRO A 56 -10.19 16.55 -12.25
CA PRO A 56 -11.44 16.41 -11.51
C PRO A 56 -11.93 17.78 -11.06
N GLU A 57 -13.13 18.16 -11.48
CA GLU A 57 -13.83 19.33 -10.95
C GLU A 57 -14.49 18.94 -9.62
N LEU A 58 -14.54 19.88 -8.67
CA LEU A 58 -15.25 19.65 -7.42
C LEU A 58 -16.76 19.56 -7.71
N PRO A 59 -17.47 18.55 -7.19
CA PRO A 59 -18.91 18.48 -7.32
C PRO A 59 -19.56 19.67 -6.58
N PRO A 60 -20.79 20.05 -6.97
CA PRO A 60 -21.53 21.07 -6.25
C PRO A 60 -21.72 20.67 -4.78
N THR A 61 -21.83 21.66 -3.90
CA THR A 61 -22.02 21.45 -2.47
C THR A 61 -23.23 20.55 -2.22
N PRO A 62 -23.07 19.42 -1.50
CA PRO A 62 -24.16 18.50 -1.24
C PRO A 62 -25.25 19.15 -0.37
N SER A 63 -26.51 18.89 -0.77
CA SER A 63 -27.73 19.24 -0.03
C SER A 63 -28.40 17.95 0.45
N PRO A 64 -29.00 17.90 1.66
CA PRO A 64 -29.14 18.98 2.64
C PRO A 64 -27.84 19.29 3.39
N ARG A 65 -27.82 20.37 4.20
CA ARG A 65 -26.67 20.79 5.03
C ARG A 65 -26.06 19.63 5.82
N GLU A 66 -26.91 18.79 6.42
CA GLU A 66 -26.52 17.59 7.15
C GLU A 66 -25.62 16.65 6.35
N ARG A 67 -25.89 16.48 5.05
CA ARG A 67 -25.07 15.64 4.17
C ARG A 67 -23.66 16.21 3.99
N PHE A 68 -23.51 17.53 3.91
CA PHE A 68 -22.19 18.16 3.89
C PHE A 68 -21.46 17.98 5.22
N ASP A 69 -22.16 18.00 6.37
CA ASP A 69 -21.52 17.82 7.68
C ASP A 69 -20.98 16.40 7.81
N GLN A 70 -21.78 15.40 7.40
CA GLN A 70 -21.35 14.01 7.33
C GLN A 70 -20.09 13.83 6.46
N LEU A 71 -20.06 14.45 5.28
CA LEU A 71 -18.90 14.37 4.38
C LEU A 71 -17.68 15.11 4.93
N THR A 72 -17.88 16.24 5.60
CA THR A 72 -16.79 17.01 6.23
C THR A 72 -16.17 16.23 7.37
N GLU A 73 -17.00 15.64 8.23
CA GLU A 73 -16.54 14.83 9.36
C GLU A 73 -15.82 13.58 8.88
N ALA A 74 -16.41 12.83 7.94
CA ALA A 74 -15.74 11.68 7.35
C ALA A 74 -14.43 12.07 6.65
N GLY A 75 -14.38 13.22 5.96
CA GLY A 75 -13.17 13.74 5.34
C GLY A 75 -12.06 14.05 6.35
N ARG A 76 -12.41 14.60 7.53
CA ARG A 76 -11.46 14.84 8.63
C ARG A 76 -10.93 13.53 9.20
N THR A 77 -11.81 12.58 9.50
CA THR A 77 -11.41 11.25 10.00
C THR A 77 -10.52 10.52 9.00
N LEU A 78 -10.84 10.57 7.71
CA LEU A 78 -10.00 10.00 6.67
C LEU A 78 -8.64 10.69 6.59
N MET A 79 -8.59 12.03 6.68
CA MET A 79 -7.32 12.75 6.66
C MET A 79 -6.43 12.33 7.84
N ASP A 80 -6.97 12.32 9.05
CA ASP A 80 -6.24 11.94 10.26
C ASP A 80 -5.69 10.52 10.16
N LEU A 81 -6.53 9.56 9.74
CA LEU A 81 -6.15 8.17 9.55
C LEU A 81 -5.01 7.99 8.54
N HIS A 82 -4.99 8.78 7.46
CA HIS A 82 -4.00 8.63 6.38
C HIS A 82 -2.70 9.38 6.63
N VAL A 83 -2.74 10.49 7.37
CA VAL A 83 -1.52 11.22 7.76
C VAL A 83 -0.80 10.43 8.86
N ASN A 84 -1.54 9.87 9.81
CA ASN A 84 -1.01 9.16 10.97
C ASN A 84 -1.02 7.63 10.79
N TYR A 85 -0.96 7.14 9.55
CA TYR A 85 -1.08 5.70 9.25
C TYR A 85 0.00 4.82 9.92
N GLU A 86 1.13 5.40 10.30
CA GLU A 86 2.21 4.71 11.02
C GLU A 86 1.93 4.59 12.52
N ASP A 87 0.99 5.37 13.06
CA ASP A 87 0.72 5.46 14.51
C ASP A 87 -0.63 4.86 14.90
N VAL A 88 -1.43 4.41 13.92
CA VAL A 88 -2.71 3.73 14.19
C VAL A 88 -2.52 2.44 14.98
N ASP A 89 -3.54 2.08 15.74
CA ASP A 89 -3.61 0.77 16.40
C ASP A 89 -3.60 -0.36 15.35
N PRO A 90 -2.69 -1.34 15.48
CA PRO A 90 -2.57 -2.41 14.51
C PRO A 90 -3.86 -3.23 14.42
N TYR A 91 -4.20 -3.68 13.21
CA TYR A 91 -5.25 -4.66 13.02
C TYR A 91 -4.82 -6.00 13.66
N PRO A 92 -5.74 -6.77 14.28
CA PRO A 92 -5.42 -8.05 14.92
C PRO A 92 -5.08 -9.15 13.90
N VAL A 93 -3.89 -9.06 13.32
CA VAL A 93 -3.32 -10.08 12.41
C VAL A 93 -2.52 -11.12 13.20
N ASN A 94 -2.45 -12.34 12.66
CA ASN A 94 -1.65 -13.42 13.21
C ASN A 94 -0.28 -13.47 12.54
N VAL A 95 0.77 -13.15 13.28
CA VAL A 95 2.17 -13.22 12.82
C VAL A 95 2.77 -14.55 13.25
N GLN A 96 2.96 -15.46 12.30
CA GLN A 96 3.52 -16.79 12.52
C GLN A 96 5.00 -16.81 12.14
N VAL A 97 5.85 -17.09 13.13
CA VAL A 97 7.29 -17.34 12.95
C VAL A 97 7.51 -18.86 12.94
N LYS A 98 8.25 -19.35 11.95
CA LYS A 98 8.61 -20.79 11.89
C LYS A 98 9.50 -21.16 13.07
N LYS A 99 9.36 -22.39 13.57
CA LYS A 99 10.22 -22.96 14.64
C LYS A 99 11.72 -22.91 14.36
N SER A 100 12.12 -22.80 13.10
CA SER A 100 13.51 -22.68 12.67
C SER A 100 14.07 -21.25 12.75
N ALA A 101 13.29 -20.29 13.24
CA ALA A 101 13.66 -18.89 13.34
C ALA A 101 13.33 -18.37 14.74
N ASP A 102 14.18 -17.48 15.23
CA ASP A 102 14.04 -16.86 16.55
C ASP A 102 13.30 -15.52 16.40
N PRO A 103 12.14 -15.30 17.07
CA PRO A 103 11.44 -14.02 17.06
C PRO A 103 12.28 -12.85 17.60
N ASP A 104 13.26 -13.12 18.46
CA ASP A 104 14.14 -12.09 19.04
C ASP A 104 15.34 -11.77 18.14
N ASP A 105 15.59 -12.59 17.11
CA ASP A 105 16.62 -12.34 16.11
C ASP A 105 16.14 -11.34 15.05
N ARG A 106 16.92 -10.27 14.86
CA ARG A 106 16.72 -9.27 13.81
C ARG A 106 16.66 -9.89 12.41
N GLU A 107 17.47 -10.92 12.15
CA GLU A 107 17.54 -11.59 10.84
C GLU A 107 16.29 -12.42 10.52
N THR A 108 15.39 -12.62 11.49
CA THR A 108 14.07 -13.21 11.25
C THR A 108 13.14 -12.24 10.53
N TRP A 109 13.27 -10.95 10.82
CA TRP A 109 12.38 -9.89 10.33
C TRP A 109 12.90 -9.20 9.05
N ARG A 110 14.06 -9.58 8.51
CA ARG A 110 14.50 -9.04 7.22
C ARG A 110 13.62 -9.50 6.06
N VAL A 111 13.19 -8.53 5.25
CA VAL A 111 12.46 -8.71 4.01
C VAL A 111 13.41 -8.84 2.85
N THR A 112 13.17 -9.85 2.01
CA THR A 112 13.74 -9.91 0.65
C THR A 112 12.67 -9.55 -0.37
N LYS A 113 11.57 -10.30 -0.38
CA LYS A 113 10.46 -10.10 -1.30
C LYS A 113 9.19 -10.75 -0.74
N MET A 114 8.21 -9.92 -0.43
CA MET A 114 6.91 -10.39 0.03
C MET A 114 6.05 -10.86 -1.14
N LYS A 115 5.06 -11.70 -0.84
CA LYS A 115 4.03 -12.12 -1.81
C LYS A 115 2.76 -12.56 -1.09
N TRP A 116 1.63 -12.44 -1.78
CA TRP A 116 0.41 -13.11 -1.37
C TRP A 116 0.60 -14.63 -1.35
N ALA A 117 -0.04 -15.28 -0.38
CA ALA A 117 -0.24 -16.72 -0.45
C ALA A 117 -1.10 -17.07 -1.70
N LYS A 118 -1.11 -18.35 -2.06
CA LYS A 118 -1.88 -18.84 -3.21
C LYS A 118 -2.97 -19.76 -2.69
N LYS A 119 -4.21 -19.51 -3.08
CA LYS A 119 -5.33 -20.42 -2.89
C LYS A 119 -5.83 -20.93 -4.24
N LYS A 120 -6.35 -22.16 -4.27
CA LYS A 120 -7.06 -22.65 -5.44
C LYS A 120 -8.47 -22.09 -5.41
N ASP A 121 -8.84 -21.46 -6.50
CA ASP A 121 -10.22 -21.03 -6.71
C ASP A 121 -11.08 -22.30 -6.93
N PRO A 122 -12.12 -22.52 -6.11
CA PRO A 122 -12.99 -23.70 -6.21
C PRO A 122 -13.82 -23.72 -7.51
N GLU A 123 -14.09 -22.57 -8.12
CA GLU A 123 -14.90 -22.48 -9.34
C GLU A 123 -14.05 -22.65 -10.60
N THR A 124 -12.86 -22.04 -10.63
CA THR A 124 -12.02 -22.01 -11.84
C THR A 124 -10.86 -23.00 -11.82
N GLY A 125 -10.55 -23.59 -10.66
CA GLY A 125 -9.40 -24.47 -10.45
C GLY A 125 -8.04 -23.78 -10.57
N LYS A 126 -8.02 -22.45 -10.76
CA LYS A 126 -6.79 -21.67 -10.96
C LYS A 126 -6.20 -21.23 -9.62
N ASN A 127 -4.88 -21.03 -9.60
CA ASN A 127 -4.19 -20.47 -8.45
C ASN A 127 -4.40 -18.96 -8.40
N VAL A 128 -5.26 -18.51 -7.50
CA VAL A 128 -5.52 -17.09 -7.22
C VAL A 128 -4.73 -16.63 -6.00
N ASN A 129 -4.55 -15.31 -5.86
CA ASN A 129 -3.95 -14.76 -4.66
C ASN A 129 -4.90 -14.93 -3.49
N ASP A 130 -4.37 -15.39 -2.36
CA ASP A 130 -5.06 -15.35 -1.08
C ASP A 130 -4.65 -14.06 -0.36
N THR A 131 -5.57 -13.10 -0.33
CA THR A 131 -5.35 -11.76 0.22
C THR A 131 -5.49 -11.71 1.74
N THR A 132 -5.85 -12.84 2.36
CA THR A 132 -5.89 -12.98 3.82
C THR A 132 -4.51 -13.27 4.43
N THR A 133 -3.55 -13.66 3.59
CA THR A 133 -2.25 -14.17 4.03
C THR A 133 -1.10 -13.63 3.18
N ILE A 134 -0.15 -12.96 3.83
CA ILE A 134 1.10 -12.47 3.25
C ILE A 134 2.25 -13.37 3.70
N ILE A 135 2.99 -13.90 2.72
CA ILE A 135 4.28 -14.53 2.95
C ILE A 135 5.32 -13.41 3.02
N TYR A 136 5.72 -13.06 4.24
CA TYR A 136 6.64 -11.95 4.53
C TYR A 136 8.08 -12.33 4.16
N SER A 137 8.53 -13.47 4.69
CA SER A 137 9.84 -14.07 4.39
C SER A 137 9.70 -15.60 4.42
N PRO A 138 10.74 -16.37 4.05
CA PRO A 138 10.71 -17.82 4.23
C PRO A 138 10.50 -18.26 5.69
N LYS A 139 10.76 -17.38 6.66
CA LYS A 139 10.69 -17.61 8.11
C LYS A 139 9.38 -17.10 8.73
N VAL A 140 8.75 -16.08 8.15
CA VAL A 140 7.60 -15.36 8.74
C VAL A 140 6.42 -15.30 7.76
N THR A 141 5.23 -15.58 8.28
CA THR A 141 3.96 -15.47 7.55
C THR A 141 3.00 -14.61 8.37
N VAL A 142 2.28 -13.69 7.72
CA VAL A 142 1.23 -12.87 8.35
C VAL A 142 -0.10 -13.34 7.79
N SER A 143 -1.00 -13.81 8.64
CA SER A 143 -2.36 -14.25 8.29
C SER A 143 -3.43 -13.50 9.09
N GLY A 144 -4.70 -13.70 8.77
CA GLY A 144 -5.81 -13.00 9.44
C GLY A 144 -6.01 -11.56 8.96
N ILE A 145 -5.50 -11.23 7.76
CA ILE A 145 -5.78 -9.96 7.10
C ILE A 145 -7.24 -9.99 6.62
N SER A 146 -8.01 -8.95 6.92
CA SER A 146 -9.39 -8.82 6.44
C SER A 146 -9.42 -8.73 4.91
N GLU A 147 -10.29 -9.52 4.27
CA GLU A 147 -10.50 -9.44 2.81
C GLU A 147 -11.03 -8.05 2.39
N GLU A 148 -11.71 -7.35 3.30
CA GLU A 148 -12.20 -5.98 3.05
C GLU A 148 -11.08 -4.99 2.77
N ALA A 149 -9.87 -5.23 3.29
CA ALA A 149 -8.71 -4.36 3.06
C ALA A 149 -8.35 -4.25 1.57
N GLU A 150 -8.67 -5.26 0.75
CA GLU A 150 -8.42 -5.24 -0.69
C GLU A 150 -9.36 -4.33 -1.46
N ARG A 151 -10.51 -3.96 -0.88
CA ARG A 151 -11.44 -3.00 -1.49
C ARG A 151 -10.86 -1.59 -1.50
N TYR A 152 -9.92 -1.29 -0.61
CA TYR A 152 -9.26 0.01 -0.58
C TYR A 152 -8.16 0.09 -1.63
N LEU A 153 -8.53 0.56 -2.83
CA LEU A 153 -7.64 0.69 -3.98
C LEU A 153 -7.02 2.08 -4.09
N LEU A 154 -5.71 2.10 -4.28
CA LEU A 154 -4.90 3.29 -4.53
C LEU A 154 -4.36 3.22 -5.96
N GLY A 155 -5.14 3.75 -6.90
CA GLY A 155 -4.89 3.55 -8.32
C GLY A 155 -5.21 2.12 -8.76
N SER A 156 -4.18 1.32 -9.06
CA SER A 156 -4.35 -0.03 -9.63
C SER A 156 -4.13 -1.18 -8.65
N ARG A 157 -3.83 -0.89 -7.38
CA ARG A 157 -3.51 -1.88 -6.34
C ARG A 157 -4.13 -1.50 -5.01
N SER A 158 -4.38 -2.50 -4.16
CA SER A 158 -4.73 -2.26 -2.76
C SER A 158 -3.58 -1.62 -1.99
N ALA A 159 -3.87 -1.03 -0.83
CA ALA A 159 -2.84 -0.48 0.05
C ALA A 159 -1.77 -1.53 0.43
N LEU A 160 -2.19 -2.76 0.75
CA LEU A 160 -1.27 -3.87 1.02
C LEU A 160 -0.52 -4.35 -0.23
N GLY A 161 -1.19 -4.32 -1.40
CA GLY A 161 -0.54 -4.57 -2.69
C GLY A 161 0.59 -3.58 -2.98
N TRP A 162 0.47 -2.33 -2.54
CA TRP A 162 1.57 -1.36 -2.60
C TRP A 162 2.71 -1.70 -1.64
N ILE A 163 2.42 -2.12 -0.40
CA ILE A 163 3.45 -2.55 0.55
C ILE A 163 4.28 -3.71 -0.04
N ILE A 164 3.62 -4.73 -0.59
CA ILE A 164 4.29 -5.88 -1.22
C ILE A 164 5.16 -5.46 -2.41
N ASP A 165 4.72 -4.50 -3.24
CA ASP A 165 5.51 -4.03 -4.39
C ASP A 165 6.69 -3.13 -4.01
N ARG A 166 6.53 -2.31 -2.96
CA ARG A 166 7.53 -1.30 -2.55
C ARG A 166 8.57 -1.85 -1.58
N TYR A 167 8.16 -2.62 -0.57
CA TYR A 167 9.05 -3.20 0.44
C TYR A 167 9.62 -4.52 -0.06
N GLN A 168 10.54 -4.43 -1.02
CA GLN A 168 11.33 -5.56 -1.49
C GLN A 168 12.71 -5.07 -1.93
N VAL A 169 13.72 -5.89 -1.73
CA VAL A 169 15.09 -5.57 -2.14
C VAL A 169 15.15 -5.51 -3.67
N LYS A 170 15.46 -4.34 -4.22
CA LYS A 170 15.52 -4.10 -5.66
C LYS A 170 16.84 -3.42 -6.01
N LYS A 171 17.57 -4.00 -6.96
CA LYS A 171 18.74 -3.36 -7.56
C LYS A 171 18.35 -2.72 -8.89
N ASP A 172 18.55 -1.40 -9.00
CA ASP A 172 18.36 -0.71 -10.26
C ASP A 172 19.49 -1.08 -11.23
N LYS A 173 19.14 -1.49 -12.45
CA LYS A 173 20.12 -1.97 -13.43
C LYS A 173 20.96 -0.84 -14.04
N ALA A 174 20.41 0.37 -14.11
CA ALA A 174 21.06 1.49 -14.76
C ALA A 174 22.09 2.16 -13.84
N SER A 175 21.72 2.38 -12.58
CA SER A 175 22.56 3.02 -11.55
C SER A 175 23.35 2.03 -10.70
N GLY A 176 22.92 0.75 -10.64
CA GLY A 176 23.50 -0.24 -9.74
C GLY A 176 23.10 -0.07 -8.27
N ILE A 177 22.31 0.95 -7.94
CA ILE A 177 21.89 1.26 -6.56
C ILE A 177 20.92 0.19 -6.08
N VAL A 178 21.21 -0.36 -4.89
CA VAL A 178 20.34 -1.30 -4.18
C VAL A 178 19.40 -0.49 -3.29
N ASN A 179 18.10 -0.69 -3.47
CA ASN A 179 17.07 -0.20 -2.57
C ASN A 179 16.70 -1.37 -1.65
N ASP A 180 17.18 -1.31 -0.41
CA ASP A 180 16.87 -2.27 0.64
C ASP A 180 15.99 -1.60 1.71
N PRO A 181 14.71 -2.00 1.88
CA PRO A 181 13.87 -1.48 2.97
C PRO A 181 14.38 -1.89 4.37
N ASN A 182 15.29 -2.87 4.39
CA ASN A 182 16.22 -3.26 5.44
C ASN A 182 16.78 -2.09 6.23
N ASP A 183 17.39 -1.19 5.47
CA ASP A 183 18.24 -0.13 5.99
C ASP A 183 17.44 0.84 6.86
N TRP A 184 16.18 1.09 6.49
CA TRP A 184 15.30 1.94 7.30
C TRP A 184 14.97 1.30 8.64
N CYS A 185 14.67 -0.01 8.68
CA CYS A 185 14.42 -0.73 9.92
C CYS A 185 15.64 -0.68 10.85
N ASP A 186 16.81 -0.69 10.23
CA ASP A 186 18.11 -0.63 10.89
C ASP A 186 18.37 0.77 11.48
N GLU A 187 18.05 1.83 10.73
CA GLU A 187 18.13 3.23 11.19
C GLU A 187 17.15 3.53 12.34
N VAL A 188 15.92 3.04 12.27
CA VAL A 188 14.92 3.26 13.35
C VAL A 188 15.06 2.29 14.52
N ALA A 189 16.05 1.39 14.49
CA ALA A 189 16.28 0.34 15.47
C ALA A 189 15.03 -0.51 15.77
N ASN A 190 14.16 -0.71 14.77
CA ASN A 190 12.94 -1.50 14.89
C ASN A 190 12.91 -2.59 13.79
N PRO A 191 13.39 -3.81 14.09
CA PRO A 191 13.37 -4.93 13.16
C PRO A 191 11.96 -5.31 12.69
N ARG A 192 10.94 -5.08 13.53
CA ARG A 192 9.54 -5.42 13.26
C ARG A 192 8.77 -4.35 12.51
N TYR A 193 9.42 -3.24 12.15
CA TYR A 193 8.77 -2.09 11.53
C TYR A 193 7.86 -2.47 10.35
N ILE A 194 8.35 -3.29 9.41
CA ILE A 194 7.59 -3.63 8.19
C ILE A 194 6.43 -4.58 8.51
N VAL A 195 6.60 -5.54 9.43
CA VAL A 195 5.53 -6.46 9.80
C VAL A 195 4.42 -5.74 10.57
N ASP A 196 4.78 -4.82 11.47
CA ASP A 196 3.82 -4.01 12.21
C ASP A 196 3.11 -3.02 11.27
N LEU A 197 3.84 -2.49 10.27
CA LEU A 197 3.26 -1.65 9.23
C LEU A 197 2.19 -2.39 8.42
N ILE A 198 2.36 -3.69 8.13
CA ILE A 198 1.31 -4.48 7.46
C ILE A 198 0.02 -4.45 8.30
N ALA A 199 0.11 -4.71 9.61
CA ALA A 199 -1.04 -4.70 10.51
C ALA A 199 -1.72 -3.32 10.57
N LYS A 200 -0.93 -2.24 10.62
CA LYS A 200 -1.42 -0.85 10.64
C LYS A 200 -2.08 -0.45 9.33
N VAL A 201 -1.48 -0.81 8.19
CA VAL A 201 -2.07 -0.56 6.87
C VAL A 201 -3.34 -1.39 6.65
N THR A 202 -3.41 -2.61 7.18
CA THR A 202 -4.66 -3.38 7.20
C THR A 202 -5.76 -2.63 7.96
N ARG A 203 -5.44 -2.05 9.13
CA ARG A 203 -6.39 -1.23 9.89
C ARG A 203 -6.86 -0.04 9.06
N VAL A 204 -5.93 0.74 8.50
CA VAL A 204 -6.24 1.93 7.70
C VAL A 204 -7.15 1.56 6.52
N ALA A 205 -6.86 0.46 5.83
CA ALA A 205 -7.67 0.01 4.70
C ALA A 205 -9.09 -0.37 5.11
N VAL A 206 -9.25 -1.14 6.19
CA VAL A 206 -10.57 -1.55 6.71
C VAL A 206 -11.38 -0.35 7.19
N GLU A 207 -10.77 0.54 7.98
CA GLU A 207 -11.47 1.75 8.48
C GLU A 207 -11.84 2.70 7.33
N THR A 208 -10.99 2.82 6.32
CA THR A 208 -11.30 3.62 5.13
C THR A 208 -12.51 3.07 4.38
N VAL A 209 -12.58 1.76 4.21
CA VAL A 209 -13.73 1.08 3.58
C VAL A 209 -14.99 1.29 4.41
N ARG A 210 -14.89 1.10 5.74
CA ARG A 210 -16.01 1.32 6.67
C ARG A 210 -16.54 2.75 6.60
N ILE A 211 -15.67 3.76 6.65
CA ILE A 211 -16.07 5.16 6.56
C ILE A 211 -16.71 5.44 5.19
N THR A 212 -16.10 4.96 4.11
CA THR A 212 -16.63 5.16 2.75
C THR A 212 -17.99 4.49 2.57
N ASP A 213 -18.19 3.29 3.13
CA ASP A 213 -19.47 2.57 3.05
C ASP A 213 -20.56 3.25 3.89
N SER A 214 -20.20 3.86 5.03
CA SER A 214 -21.15 4.64 5.83
C SER A 214 -21.65 5.91 5.14
N LEU A 215 -20.93 6.37 4.11
CA LEU A 215 -21.32 7.51 3.30
C LEU A 215 -22.17 7.13 2.08
N ARG A 216 -22.35 5.84 1.77
CA ARG A 216 -23.11 5.42 0.59
C ARG A 216 -24.62 5.54 0.76
#